data_AF-A0A2E0F1M4-F1
#
_entry.id   AF-A0A2E0F1M4-F1
#
_cell.length_a   1.000
_cell.length_b   1.000
_cell.length_c   1.000
_cell.angle_alpha   90.00
_cell.angle_beta   90.00
_cell.angle_gamma   90.00
#
_symmetry.space_group_name_H-M   'P 1'
#
loop_
_entity.id
_entity.type
_entity.pdbx_description
1 polymer ?
#
loop_
_entity_poly.entity_id
_entity_poly.type
_entity_poly.pdbx_seq_one_letter_code
_entity_poly.pdbx_strand_id
1 'polypeptide(L)'
;MSGQASKIGVRGTRFSVSKANRLYLTDYQKNVTFADDLKVSQFVKDLRNVLGSSWNNARIRIRANGDVYASGPTRIYVGNVNMGDKEIFPGYLTLKQSYDLSSKEPKLYAGPQTHGHHGERWTIPPDNFAIDNGKLGNVGNRIKKGEWIWSKSDHKNFISKIRSILSLNSGFIRFYITCDGFIVSPIPNNHWEFYGIDFDNQVNQLMKIAPLAARSIQKRLELSKDHNLNAHHLLFVLGHIDDLMGGKLPEPDEDDPRTKGVDEK
;
A
#
# COMPACT_ATOMS: atom_id res chain seq x y z
N MET A 1 -8.64 -15.51 -20.70
CA MET A 1 -7.94 -16.24 -19.62
C MET A 1 -8.51 -15.77 -18.30
N SER A 2 -9.14 -16.66 -17.53
CA SER A 2 -9.66 -16.34 -16.20
C SER A 2 -8.49 -16.19 -15.23
N GLY A 3 -8.26 -14.99 -14.70
CA GLY A 3 -7.26 -14.77 -13.64
C GLY A 3 -7.60 -15.60 -12.41
N GLN A 4 -6.60 -16.29 -11.85
CA GLN A 4 -6.76 -16.99 -10.57
C GLN A 4 -6.94 -15.97 -9.45
N ALA A 5 -8.00 -16.10 -8.65
CA ALA A 5 -8.26 -15.21 -7.54
C ALA A 5 -7.19 -15.33 -6.46
N SER A 6 -6.64 -14.20 -6.01
CA SER A 6 -5.70 -14.18 -4.89
C SER A 6 -6.37 -14.70 -3.61
N LYS A 7 -5.91 -15.88 -3.15
CA LYS A 7 -6.39 -16.59 -1.96
C LYS A 7 -6.01 -15.92 -0.63
N ILE A 8 -5.45 -14.70 -0.61
CA ILE A 8 -5.21 -13.99 0.65
C ILE A 8 -5.77 -12.57 0.64
N GLY A 9 -7.08 -12.42 0.81
CA GLY A 9 -7.63 -11.16 1.37
C GLY A 9 -7.94 -10.02 0.39
N VAL A 10 -7.38 -10.09 -0.82
CA VAL A 10 -7.10 -8.97 -1.74
C VAL A 10 -6.26 -7.86 -1.12
N ARG A 11 -4.96 -7.96 -1.33
CA ARG A 11 -3.97 -7.05 -0.77
C ARG A 11 -3.63 -5.91 -1.75
N GLY A 12 -4.58 -5.38 -2.51
CA GLY A 12 -4.39 -4.15 -3.28
C GLY A 12 -4.60 -2.88 -2.44
N THR A 13 -4.37 -1.70 -3.00
CA THR A 13 -4.87 -0.44 -2.41
C THR A 13 -6.38 -0.49 -2.35
N ARG A 14 -6.97 -0.11 -1.21
CA ARG A 14 -8.42 -0.13 -1.01
C ARG A 14 -9.03 1.21 -1.36
N PHE A 15 -10.04 1.15 -2.19
CA PHE A 15 -10.86 2.29 -2.54
C PHE A 15 -12.32 2.02 -2.24
N SER A 16 -13.06 3.10 -2.01
CA SER A 16 -14.50 3.03 -1.81
C SER A 16 -15.21 3.59 -3.03
N VAL A 17 -16.37 3.03 -3.34
CA VAL A 17 -17.21 3.43 -4.47
C VAL A 17 -18.42 4.20 -3.93
N SER A 18 -18.59 5.44 -4.38
CA SER A 18 -19.71 6.30 -3.99
C SER A 18 -20.97 6.00 -4.80
N LYS A 19 -22.15 6.35 -4.27
CA LYS A 19 -23.44 6.25 -5.00
C LYS A 19 -23.43 6.96 -6.35
N ALA A 20 -22.64 8.01 -6.51
CA ALA A 20 -22.51 8.79 -7.75
C ALA A 20 -21.51 8.20 -8.77
N ASN A 21 -21.19 6.91 -8.69
CA ASN A 21 -20.21 6.22 -9.56
C ASN A 21 -18.80 6.81 -9.49
N ARG A 22 -18.37 7.27 -8.31
CA ARG A 22 -17.01 7.82 -8.13
C ARG A 22 -16.18 6.96 -7.20
N LEU A 23 -14.92 6.80 -7.56
CA LEU A 23 -13.92 6.27 -6.65
C LEU A 23 -13.55 7.34 -5.62
N TYR A 24 -13.33 6.96 -4.37
CA TYR A 24 -12.83 7.88 -3.36
C TYR A 24 -11.85 7.22 -2.40
N LEU A 25 -10.96 8.06 -1.88
CA LEU A 25 -10.09 7.75 -0.76
C LEU A 25 -10.51 8.54 0.47
N THR A 26 -10.05 8.07 1.62
CA THR A 26 -10.32 8.71 2.90
C THR A 26 -9.01 8.94 3.62
N ASP A 27 -8.82 10.18 4.06
CA ASP A 27 -7.59 10.60 4.73
C ASP A 27 -7.58 10.20 6.21
N TYR A 28 -6.53 10.58 6.94
CA TYR A 28 -6.42 10.28 8.37
C TYR A 28 -7.52 10.93 9.22
N GLN A 29 -8.04 12.08 8.78
CA GLN A 29 -9.13 12.81 9.44
C GLN A 29 -10.52 12.34 9.00
N LYS A 30 -10.61 11.31 8.18
CA LYS A 30 -11.84 10.84 7.55
C LYS A 30 -12.44 11.80 6.51
N ASN A 31 -11.66 12.77 6.02
CA ASN A 31 -12.07 13.57 4.87
C ASN A 31 -12.08 12.70 3.62
N VAL A 32 -13.07 12.95 2.76
CA VAL A 32 -13.25 12.19 1.52
C VAL A 32 -12.71 12.99 0.35
N THR A 33 -11.84 12.37 -0.44
CA THR A 33 -11.38 12.91 -1.72
C THR A 33 -11.79 11.97 -2.83
N PHE A 34 -12.56 12.49 -3.77
CA PHE A 34 -13.04 11.74 -4.92
C PHE A 34 -12.04 11.79 -6.07
N ALA A 35 -11.99 10.73 -6.85
CA ALA A 35 -11.31 10.76 -8.13
C ALA A 35 -12.00 11.78 -9.07
N ASP A 36 -11.18 12.53 -9.81
CA ASP A 36 -11.58 13.55 -10.76
C ASP A 36 -11.17 13.16 -12.19
N ASP A 37 -11.56 11.96 -12.59
CA ASP A 37 -11.29 11.42 -13.92
C ASP A 37 -12.53 10.70 -14.49
N LEU A 38 -12.87 11.03 -15.74
CA LEU A 38 -14.02 10.47 -16.44
C LEU A 38 -13.87 8.96 -16.69
N LYS A 39 -12.65 8.47 -16.97
CA LYS A 39 -12.37 7.04 -17.15
C LYS A 39 -12.60 6.28 -15.86
N VAL A 40 -12.22 6.85 -14.71
CA VAL A 40 -12.48 6.25 -13.39
C VAL A 40 -13.99 6.16 -13.15
N SER A 41 -14.74 7.21 -13.50
CA SER A 41 -16.20 7.21 -13.37
C SER A 41 -16.88 6.18 -14.28
N GLN A 42 -16.39 6.03 -15.52
CA GLN A 42 -16.87 5.03 -16.46
C GLN A 42 -16.55 3.61 -15.98
N PHE A 43 -15.31 3.36 -15.52
CA PHE A 43 -14.90 2.09 -14.92
C PHE A 43 -15.82 1.69 -13.76
N VAL A 44 -16.13 2.62 -12.84
CA VAL A 44 -17.03 2.34 -11.71
C VAL A 44 -18.46 2.03 -12.19
N LYS A 45 -18.92 2.71 -13.25
CA LYS A 45 -20.23 2.44 -13.86
C LYS A 45 -20.27 1.04 -14.47
N ASP A 46 -19.23 0.63 -15.19
CA ASP A 46 -19.14 -0.69 -15.81
C ASP A 46 -19.06 -1.80 -14.74
N LEU A 47 -18.28 -1.57 -13.69
CA LEU A 47 -18.22 -2.45 -12.53
C LEU A 47 -19.60 -2.66 -11.88
N ARG A 48 -20.43 -1.61 -11.81
CA ARG A 48 -21.82 -1.70 -11.31
C ARG A 48 -22.77 -2.40 -12.25
N ASN A 49 -22.62 -2.22 -13.56
CA ASN A 49 -23.44 -2.93 -14.54
C ASN A 49 -23.22 -4.45 -14.43
N VAL A 50 -21.99 -4.87 -14.14
CA VAL A 50 -21.64 -6.29 -13.97
C VAL A 50 -22.05 -6.84 -12.60
N LEU A 51 -21.83 -6.09 -11.51
CA LEU A 51 -22.04 -6.57 -10.14
C LEU A 51 -23.44 -6.27 -9.56
N GLY A 52 -24.25 -5.47 -10.26
CA GLY A 52 -25.61 -5.09 -9.87
C GLY A 52 -25.69 -3.82 -9.00
N SER A 53 -26.89 -3.24 -8.91
CA SER A 53 -27.16 -1.97 -8.21
C SER A 53 -27.14 -2.04 -6.69
N SER A 54 -27.10 -3.24 -6.09
CA SER A 54 -26.96 -3.44 -4.65
C SER A 54 -25.59 -3.01 -4.09
N TRP A 55 -24.63 -2.70 -4.97
CA TRP A 55 -23.26 -2.31 -4.67
C TRP A 55 -23.05 -0.81 -4.32
N ASN A 56 -24.06 -0.17 -3.72
CA ASN A 56 -24.08 1.28 -3.50
C ASN A 56 -23.06 1.85 -2.49
N ASN A 57 -22.30 1.00 -1.79
CA ASN A 57 -21.21 1.38 -0.86
C ASN A 57 -20.03 0.40 -0.93
N ALA A 58 -19.81 -0.20 -2.09
CA ALA A 58 -18.86 -1.27 -2.20
C ALA A 58 -17.41 -0.80 -2.11
N ARG A 59 -16.55 -1.67 -1.60
CA ARG A 59 -15.10 -1.43 -1.60
C ARG A 59 -14.45 -2.28 -2.67
N ILE A 60 -13.52 -1.68 -3.38
CA ILE A 60 -12.67 -2.37 -4.35
C ILE A 60 -11.23 -2.32 -3.89
N ARG A 61 -10.45 -3.29 -4.38
CA ARG A 61 -9.02 -3.42 -4.13
C ARG A 61 -8.31 -3.50 -5.46
N ILE A 62 -7.37 -2.59 -5.70
CA ILE A 62 -6.58 -2.53 -6.94
C ILE A 62 -5.13 -2.87 -6.57
N ARG A 63 -4.58 -3.92 -7.16
CA ARG A 63 -3.16 -4.30 -6.99
C ARG A 63 -2.25 -3.47 -7.89
N ALA A 64 -0.95 -3.50 -7.62
CA ALA A 64 0.04 -2.76 -8.40
C ALA A 64 0.08 -3.17 -9.89
N ASN A 65 -0.29 -4.41 -10.20
CA ASN A 65 -0.41 -4.91 -11.56
C ASN A 65 -1.75 -4.55 -12.23
N GLY A 66 -2.60 -3.73 -11.59
CA GLY A 66 -3.91 -3.33 -12.07
C GLY A 66 -5.05 -4.29 -11.74
N ASP A 67 -4.79 -5.46 -11.16
CA ASP A 67 -5.86 -6.41 -10.85
C ASP A 67 -6.83 -5.84 -9.82
N VAL A 68 -8.12 -5.89 -10.16
CA VAL A 68 -9.21 -5.36 -9.36
C VAL A 68 -10.08 -6.48 -8.80
N TYR A 69 -10.36 -6.35 -7.51
CA TYR A 69 -11.29 -7.22 -6.83
C TYR A 69 -12.31 -6.42 -6.04
N ALA A 70 -13.49 -7.00 -5.96
CA ALA A 70 -14.68 -6.46 -5.37
C ALA A 70 -15.01 -7.16 -4.04
N SER A 71 -15.26 -6.39 -2.97
CA SER A 71 -15.79 -6.90 -1.69
C SER A 71 -17.31 -7.11 -1.72
N GLY A 72 -17.76 -8.36 -1.61
CA GLY A 72 -19.15 -8.78 -1.44
C GLY A 72 -19.27 -9.99 -0.49
N PRO A 73 -20.43 -10.67 -0.41
CA PRO A 73 -20.58 -11.92 0.36
C PRO A 73 -19.56 -12.99 -0.06
N THR A 74 -19.21 -12.99 -1.34
CA THR A 74 -18.04 -13.64 -1.92
C THR A 74 -17.20 -12.58 -2.61
N ARG A 75 -15.87 -12.72 -2.57
CA ARG A 75 -14.96 -11.80 -3.24
C ARG A 75 -14.91 -12.11 -4.73
N ILE A 76 -15.04 -11.08 -5.56
CA ILE A 76 -15.18 -11.24 -7.01
C ILE A 76 -13.99 -10.59 -7.68
N TYR A 77 -13.25 -11.34 -8.49
CA TYR A 77 -12.30 -10.74 -9.44
C TYR A 77 -13.10 -10.02 -10.52
N VAL A 78 -12.85 -8.72 -10.69
CA VAL A 78 -13.61 -7.88 -11.62
C VAL A 78 -12.88 -7.70 -12.94
N GLY A 79 -11.55 -7.80 -12.92
CA GLY A 79 -10.72 -7.61 -14.10
C GLY A 79 -9.46 -6.84 -13.76
N ASN A 80 -8.83 -6.27 -14.79
CA ASN A 80 -7.64 -5.45 -14.68
C ASN A 80 -7.97 -4.01 -15.07
N VAL A 81 -7.45 -3.04 -14.33
CA VAL A 81 -7.64 -1.61 -14.60
C VAL A 81 -6.31 -0.90 -14.71
N ASN A 82 -6.20 -0.01 -15.69
CA ASN A 82 -5.15 0.98 -15.77
C ASN A 82 -5.74 2.34 -15.34
N MET A 83 -5.20 2.91 -14.25
CA MET A 83 -5.64 4.20 -13.72
C MET A 83 -5.08 5.40 -14.51
N GLY A 84 -4.22 5.12 -15.50
CA GLY A 84 -3.57 6.10 -16.37
C GLY A 84 -2.39 6.79 -15.68
N ASP A 85 -1.81 7.76 -16.40
CA ASP A 85 -0.59 8.46 -15.99
C ASP A 85 -0.90 9.88 -15.46
N LYS A 86 -2.12 10.13 -14.99
CA LYS A 86 -2.51 11.44 -14.44
C LYS A 86 -2.99 11.27 -13.01
N GLU A 87 -2.62 12.23 -12.15
CA GLU A 87 -3.08 12.22 -10.77
C GLU A 87 -4.59 12.38 -10.75
N ILE A 88 -5.28 11.41 -10.19
CA ILE A 88 -6.75 11.35 -10.23
C ILE A 88 -7.37 11.82 -8.91
N PHE A 89 -6.61 11.92 -7.82
CA PHE A 89 -7.14 12.38 -6.53
C PHE A 89 -6.60 13.79 -6.21
N PRO A 90 -7.41 14.84 -6.42
CA PRO A 90 -6.95 16.21 -6.21
C PRO A 90 -6.36 16.42 -4.82
N GLY A 91 -5.16 16.99 -4.76
CA GLY A 91 -4.46 17.29 -3.51
C GLY A 91 -3.65 16.13 -2.91
N TYR A 92 -3.52 15.00 -3.62
CA TYR A 92 -2.63 13.88 -3.30
C TYR A 92 -1.64 13.64 -4.44
N LEU A 93 -0.55 12.90 -4.18
CA LEU A 93 0.34 12.39 -5.22
C LEU A 93 0.51 10.88 -5.02
N THR A 94 -0.14 10.09 -5.87
CA THR A 94 -0.09 8.63 -5.77
C THR A 94 0.61 7.97 -6.94
N LEU A 95 0.99 8.72 -7.99
CA LEU A 95 1.67 8.17 -9.16
C LEU A 95 3.19 8.09 -9.03
N LYS A 96 3.79 7.06 -9.65
CA LYS A 96 5.25 6.85 -9.74
C LYS A 96 6.02 8.11 -10.14
N GLN A 97 5.58 8.77 -11.20
CA GLN A 97 6.23 9.95 -11.79
C GLN A 97 6.24 11.19 -10.90
N SER A 98 5.43 11.22 -9.84
CA SER A 98 5.38 12.34 -8.89
C SER A 98 6.55 12.32 -7.90
N TYR A 99 7.39 11.30 -7.96
CA TYR A 99 8.51 11.10 -7.05
C TYR A 99 9.82 10.96 -7.80
N ASP A 100 10.84 11.70 -7.33
CA ASP A 100 12.22 11.39 -7.66
C ASP A 100 12.72 10.24 -6.79
N LEU A 101 12.70 9.04 -7.36
CA LEU A 101 13.16 7.80 -6.73
C LEU A 101 14.66 7.52 -7.00
N SER A 102 15.38 8.43 -7.67
CA SER A 102 16.82 8.26 -7.92
C SER A 102 17.65 8.46 -6.64
N SER A 103 17.13 9.22 -5.69
CA SER A 103 17.72 9.39 -4.37
C SER A 103 17.54 8.14 -3.49
N LYS A 104 18.54 7.85 -2.66
CA LYS A 104 18.45 6.81 -1.61
C LYS A 104 17.65 7.27 -0.38
N GLU A 105 17.34 8.56 -0.28
CA GLU A 105 16.57 9.13 0.82
C GLU A 105 15.08 8.74 0.72
N PRO A 106 14.48 8.17 1.78
CA PRO A 106 13.04 7.92 1.82
C PRO A 106 12.22 9.20 1.63
N LYS A 107 11.19 9.15 0.78
CA LYS A 107 10.33 10.31 0.46
C LYS A 107 8.96 10.18 1.12
N LEU A 108 8.40 11.26 1.66
CA LEU A 108 7.08 11.26 2.30
C LEU A 108 6.02 10.76 1.33
N TYR A 109 5.29 9.71 1.74
CA TYR A 109 4.19 9.23 0.94
C TYR A 109 3.02 10.22 0.99
N ALA A 110 2.64 10.72 -0.16
CA ALA A 110 1.65 11.76 -0.39
C ALA A 110 0.28 11.17 -0.75
N GLY A 111 0.09 9.88 -0.51
CA GLY A 111 -1.21 9.25 -0.40
C GLY A 111 -1.76 9.27 1.03
N PRO A 112 -2.95 8.69 1.25
CA PRO A 112 -3.64 8.76 2.54
C PRO A 112 -2.89 8.00 3.62
N GLN A 113 -2.51 8.61 4.75
CA GLN A 113 -1.66 7.99 5.78
C GLN A 113 -2.33 6.89 6.66
N THR A 114 -3.42 6.27 6.20
CA THR A 114 -4.23 5.30 6.97
C THR A 114 -4.02 3.85 6.52
N HIS A 115 -3.74 2.92 7.44
CA HIS A 115 -3.55 1.48 7.15
C HIS A 115 -4.66 0.85 6.30
N GLY A 116 -5.90 1.36 6.39
CA GLY A 116 -7.05 0.90 5.63
C GLY A 116 -7.08 1.32 4.17
N HIS A 117 -6.20 2.23 3.74
CA HIS A 117 -6.08 2.70 2.36
C HIS A 117 -4.71 2.39 1.74
N HIS A 118 -3.80 1.74 2.47
CA HIS A 118 -2.53 1.31 1.89
C HIS A 118 -2.65 -0.03 1.17
N GLY A 119 -1.75 -0.21 0.20
CA GLY A 119 -1.72 -1.37 -0.66
C GLY A 119 -1.17 -2.64 0.02
N GLU A 120 -0.47 -3.45 -0.75
CA GLU A 120 -0.15 -4.83 -0.43
C GLU A 120 0.80 -4.95 0.76
N ARG A 121 0.25 -5.28 1.93
CA ARG A 121 1.06 -5.44 3.14
C ARG A 121 1.88 -6.72 3.09
N TRP A 122 3.17 -6.55 3.25
CA TRP A 122 4.16 -7.59 3.45
C TRP A 122 5.10 -7.22 4.59
N THR A 123 5.92 -8.17 5.00
CA THR A 123 6.87 -7.99 6.09
C THR A 123 8.13 -8.80 5.80
N ILE A 124 9.26 -8.15 5.94
CA ILE A 124 10.58 -8.78 5.90
C ILE A 124 10.88 -9.26 7.33
N PRO A 125 10.99 -10.57 7.57
CA PRO A 125 11.40 -11.09 8.87
C PRO A 125 12.90 -10.91 9.12
N PRO A 126 13.35 -10.88 10.39
CA PRO A 126 14.75 -11.12 10.75
C PRO A 126 15.29 -12.41 10.11
N ASP A 127 16.57 -12.41 9.75
CA ASP A 127 17.18 -13.53 9.01
C ASP A 127 17.17 -14.83 9.83
N ASN A 128 17.46 -14.77 11.13
CA ASN A 128 17.36 -15.91 12.03
C ASN A 128 15.94 -16.51 12.05
N PHE A 129 14.92 -15.66 12.19
CA PHE A 129 13.52 -16.10 12.15
C PHE A 129 13.17 -16.75 10.80
N ALA A 130 13.67 -16.20 9.69
CA ALA A 130 13.43 -16.76 8.37
C ALA A 130 14.13 -18.12 8.18
N ILE A 131 15.37 -18.27 8.68
CA ILE A 131 16.15 -19.52 8.67
C ILE A 131 15.43 -20.60 9.47
N ASP A 132 14.99 -20.28 10.69
CA ASP A 132 14.29 -21.22 11.58
C ASP A 132 12.97 -21.74 10.97
N ASN A 133 12.41 -21.01 10.00
CA ASN A 133 11.19 -21.38 9.29
C ASN A 133 11.46 -21.97 7.89
N GLY A 134 12.72 -22.09 7.44
CA GLY A 134 13.05 -22.53 6.09
C GLY A 134 12.57 -21.58 4.99
N LYS A 135 12.48 -20.28 5.29
CA LYS A 135 11.93 -19.23 4.41
C LYS A 135 12.90 -18.05 4.24
N LEU A 136 14.22 -18.33 4.33
CA LEU A 136 15.26 -17.33 4.09
C LEU A 136 15.17 -16.80 2.66
N GLY A 137 15.01 -15.48 2.52
CA GLY A 137 14.81 -14.82 1.24
C GLY A 137 13.35 -14.53 0.91
N ASN A 138 12.39 -15.08 1.65
CA ASN A 138 10.97 -14.81 1.45
C ASN A 138 10.50 -13.63 2.31
N VAL A 139 9.55 -12.87 1.77
CA VAL A 139 8.72 -11.97 2.58
C VAL A 139 7.49 -12.72 3.07
N GLY A 140 6.91 -12.28 4.18
CA GLY A 140 5.72 -12.92 4.74
C GLY A 140 4.67 -11.89 5.16
N ASN A 141 3.44 -12.35 5.35
CA ASN A 141 2.40 -11.55 5.98
C ASN A 141 1.93 -12.29 7.22
N ARG A 142 2.07 -11.64 8.37
CA ARG A 142 1.64 -12.17 9.65
C ARG A 142 0.12 -12.07 9.77
N ILE A 143 -0.53 -13.21 9.91
CA ILE A 143 -2.00 -13.31 10.09
C ILE A 143 -2.34 -13.13 11.57
N LYS A 144 -1.66 -13.88 12.45
CA LYS A 144 -1.76 -13.79 13.91
C LYS A 144 -0.41 -14.10 14.53
N LYS A 145 -0.28 -14.03 15.86
CA LYS A 145 0.99 -14.31 16.55
C LYS A 145 1.45 -15.74 16.20
N GLY A 146 2.68 -15.86 15.71
CA GLY A 146 3.27 -17.14 15.30
C GLY A 146 2.81 -17.67 13.93
N GLU A 147 1.78 -17.09 13.31
CA GLU A 147 1.27 -17.58 12.02
C GLU A 147 1.48 -16.59 10.89
N TRP A 148 2.11 -17.11 9.84
CA TRP A 148 2.58 -16.38 8.69
C TRP A 148 2.12 -17.08 7.42
N ILE A 149 1.75 -16.28 6.43
CA ILE A 149 1.75 -16.75 5.05
C ILE A 149 2.97 -16.16 4.37
N TRP A 150 3.76 -17.06 3.80
CA TRP A 150 4.99 -16.72 3.12
C TRP A 150 4.73 -16.42 1.65
N SER A 151 5.62 -15.64 1.06
CA SER A 151 5.70 -15.54 -0.39
C SER A 151 6.23 -16.85 -0.97
N LYS A 152 5.69 -17.25 -2.12
CA LYS A 152 6.19 -18.40 -2.90
C LYS A 152 7.55 -18.09 -3.54
N SER A 153 7.75 -16.86 -3.96
CA SER A 153 8.96 -16.37 -4.62
C SER A 153 10.05 -15.94 -3.65
N ASP A 154 11.31 -16.10 -4.07
CA ASP A 154 12.49 -15.55 -3.39
C ASP A 154 12.64 -14.05 -3.72
N HIS A 155 12.97 -13.26 -2.71
CA HIS A 155 13.13 -11.82 -2.74
C HIS A 155 14.43 -11.35 -2.04
N LYS A 156 15.50 -12.15 -2.03
CA LYS A 156 16.76 -11.81 -1.33
C LYS A 156 17.34 -10.45 -1.69
N ASN A 157 17.40 -10.13 -2.99
CA ASN A 157 17.93 -8.85 -3.46
C ASN A 157 17.08 -7.67 -2.98
N PHE A 158 15.76 -7.82 -3.03
CA PHE A 158 14.83 -6.83 -2.48
C PHE A 158 15.03 -6.64 -0.98
N ILE A 159 15.08 -7.74 -0.22
CA ILE A 159 15.29 -7.73 1.23
C ILE A 159 16.60 -7.01 1.59
N SER A 160 17.70 -7.35 0.91
CA SER A 160 19.00 -6.70 1.12
C SER A 160 18.94 -5.20 0.85
N LYS A 161 18.29 -4.77 -0.24
CA LYS A 161 18.12 -3.35 -0.57
C LYS A 161 17.31 -2.62 0.51
N ILE A 162 16.15 -3.15 0.92
CA ILE A 162 15.31 -2.53 1.94
C ILE A 162 16.03 -2.46 3.30
N ARG A 163 16.77 -3.52 3.69
CA ARG A 163 17.59 -3.50 4.91
C ARG A 163 18.71 -2.47 4.84
N SER A 164 19.29 -2.22 3.66
CA SER A 164 20.26 -1.14 3.48
C SER A 164 19.62 0.24 3.62
N ILE A 165 18.40 0.45 3.11
CA ILE A 165 17.67 1.72 3.22
C ILE A 165 17.24 1.95 4.67
N LEU A 166 16.73 0.91 5.33
CA LEU A 166 16.22 0.95 6.70
C LEU A 166 17.18 0.28 7.69
N SER A 167 18.45 0.66 7.67
CA SER A 167 19.53 -0.03 8.40
C SER A 167 19.38 -0.06 9.93
N LEU A 168 18.73 0.93 10.55
CA LEU A 168 18.38 0.87 11.98
C LEU A 168 17.33 -0.21 12.34
N ASN A 169 16.59 -0.75 11.37
CA ASN A 169 15.58 -1.78 11.62
C ASN A 169 16.17 -3.19 11.43
N SER A 170 16.72 -3.76 12.51
CA SER A 170 17.17 -5.15 12.55
C SER A 170 16.00 -6.16 12.69
N GLY A 171 14.85 -5.69 13.17
CA GLY A 171 13.66 -6.51 13.42
C GLY A 171 12.81 -6.80 12.17
N PHE A 172 11.51 -6.95 12.40
CA PHE A 172 10.51 -7.12 11.34
C PHE A 172 10.26 -5.78 10.64
N ILE A 173 10.57 -5.71 9.34
CA ILE A 173 10.30 -4.51 8.54
C ILE A 173 8.98 -4.70 7.81
N ARG A 174 7.96 -3.91 8.17
CA ARG A 174 6.68 -3.90 7.46
C ARG A 174 6.78 -2.99 6.24
N PHE A 175 6.25 -3.42 5.10
CA PHE A 175 6.08 -2.55 3.94
C PHE A 175 4.73 -2.79 3.27
N TYR A 176 4.34 -1.87 2.40
CA TYR A 176 3.11 -1.93 1.60
C TYR A 176 3.44 -1.67 0.13
N ILE A 177 2.74 -2.33 -0.79
CA ILE A 177 2.85 -2.08 -2.24
C ILE A 177 1.59 -1.39 -2.75
N THR A 178 1.66 -0.11 -3.12
CA THR A 178 0.46 0.63 -3.58
C THR A 178 -0.04 0.11 -4.94
N CYS A 179 -1.27 0.49 -5.34
CA CYS A 179 -1.81 0.25 -6.68
C CYS A 179 -0.98 0.87 -7.80
N ASP A 180 -0.19 1.89 -7.48
CA ASP A 180 0.76 2.54 -8.39
C ASP A 180 2.19 2.00 -8.22
N GLY A 181 2.34 0.83 -7.57
CA GLY A 181 3.60 0.11 -7.47
C GLY A 181 4.63 0.66 -6.49
N PHE A 182 4.31 1.65 -5.68
CA PHE A 182 5.24 2.13 -4.65
C PHE A 182 5.43 1.12 -3.53
N ILE A 183 6.69 0.91 -3.14
CA ILE A 183 7.06 0.27 -1.87
C ILE A 183 7.10 1.35 -0.79
N VAL A 184 6.13 1.32 0.12
CA VAL A 184 6.06 2.27 1.25
C VAL A 184 6.25 1.57 2.59
N SER A 185 6.96 2.21 3.52
CA SER A 185 7.21 1.66 4.85
C SER A 185 6.98 2.70 5.94
N PRO A 186 6.44 2.31 7.11
CA PRO A 186 6.40 3.19 8.27
C PRO A 186 7.81 3.43 8.80
N ILE A 187 8.22 4.69 8.90
CA ILE A 187 9.50 5.09 9.52
C ILE A 187 9.19 5.94 10.74
N PRO A 188 9.69 5.55 11.94
CA PRO A 188 9.47 6.33 13.14
C PRO A 188 10.25 7.66 13.10
N ASN A 189 9.68 8.71 13.68
CA ASN A 189 10.24 10.06 13.68
C ASN A 189 11.64 10.17 14.27
N ASN A 190 11.95 9.38 15.30
CA ASN A 190 13.28 9.33 15.88
C ASN A 190 14.36 8.71 14.96
N HIS A 191 14.00 8.18 13.79
CA HIS A 191 14.95 7.66 12.79
C HIS A 191 15.12 8.58 11.58
N TRP A 192 14.37 9.68 11.46
CA TRP A 192 14.36 10.50 10.25
C TRP A 192 15.71 11.15 9.96
N GLU A 193 16.33 11.74 10.99
CA GLU A 193 17.65 12.38 10.87
C GLU A 193 18.71 11.38 10.39
N PHE A 194 18.73 10.18 10.96
CA PHE A 194 19.68 9.13 10.56
C PHE A 194 19.51 8.71 9.10
N TYR A 195 18.26 8.65 8.60
CA TYR A 195 17.99 8.34 7.20
C TYR A 195 18.11 9.56 6.26
N GLY A 196 18.54 10.72 6.76
CA GLY A 196 18.68 11.95 5.98
C GLY A 196 17.35 12.54 5.51
N ILE A 197 16.24 12.19 6.17
CA ILE A 197 14.91 12.65 5.80
C ILE A 197 14.75 14.10 6.27
N ASP A 198 14.78 15.02 5.31
CA ASP A 198 14.46 16.44 5.55
C ASP A 198 12.94 16.64 5.56
N PHE A 199 12.32 16.27 6.69
CA PHE A 199 10.88 16.27 6.85
C PHE A 199 10.23 17.63 6.54
N ASP A 200 10.79 18.72 7.08
CA ASP A 200 10.21 20.05 6.94
C ASP A 200 10.26 20.52 5.48
N ASN A 201 11.37 20.30 4.78
CA ASN A 201 11.47 20.62 3.36
C ASN A 201 10.51 19.75 2.52
N GLN A 202 10.46 18.44 2.76
CA GLN A 202 9.54 17.54 2.04
C GLN A 202 8.07 17.94 2.25
N VAL A 203 7.66 18.33 3.47
CA VAL A 203 6.30 18.84 3.74
C VAL A 203 6.07 20.18 3.05
N ASN A 204 7.03 21.11 3.09
CA ASN A 204 6.91 22.42 2.44
C ASN A 204 6.78 22.29 0.92
N GLN A 205 7.51 21.36 0.31
CA GLN A 205 7.37 21.03 -1.11
C GLN A 205 5.99 20.42 -1.36
N LEU A 206 5.57 19.45 -0.54
CA LEU A 206 4.29 18.79 -0.68
C LEU A 206 3.12 19.76 -0.55
N MET A 207 3.20 20.75 0.35
CA MET A 207 2.16 21.76 0.53
C MET A 207 1.90 22.58 -0.75
N LYS A 208 2.92 22.75 -1.61
CA LYS A 208 2.80 23.49 -2.88
C LYS A 208 2.09 22.69 -3.97
N ILE A 209 2.24 21.36 -3.96
CA ILE A 209 1.81 20.48 -5.07
C ILE A 209 0.65 19.55 -4.71
N ALA A 210 0.53 19.16 -3.44
CA ALA A 210 -0.51 18.28 -2.89
C ALA A 210 -0.85 18.70 -1.44
N PRO A 211 -1.55 19.84 -1.27
CA PRO A 211 -1.80 20.43 0.03
C PRO A 211 -2.68 19.56 0.95
N LEU A 212 -3.57 18.71 0.41
CA LEU A 212 -4.38 17.82 1.24
C LEU A 212 -3.52 16.73 1.87
N ALA A 213 -2.60 16.13 1.11
CA ALA A 213 -1.64 15.16 1.63
C ALA A 213 -0.76 15.78 2.73
N ALA A 214 -0.21 16.98 2.50
CA ALA A 214 0.61 17.69 3.48
C ALA A 214 -0.15 17.96 4.79
N ARG A 215 -1.36 18.51 4.71
CA ARG A 215 -2.21 18.76 5.89
C ARG A 215 -2.57 17.47 6.63
N SER A 216 -2.87 16.40 5.90
CA SER A 216 -3.17 15.09 6.50
C SER A 216 -1.97 14.52 7.27
N ILE A 217 -0.76 14.65 6.71
CA ILE A 217 0.50 14.24 7.35
C ILE A 217 0.76 15.06 8.62
N GLN A 218 0.68 16.39 8.52
CA GLN A 218 0.87 17.29 9.68
C GLN A 218 -0.13 16.97 10.79
N LYS A 219 -1.40 16.76 10.45
CA LYS A 219 -2.41 16.43 11.45
C LYS A 219 -2.14 15.10 12.15
N ARG A 220 -1.66 14.10 11.40
CA ARG A 220 -1.30 12.81 11.97
C ARG A 220 -0.18 12.94 13.01
N LEU A 221 0.79 13.82 12.76
CA LEU A 221 1.87 14.12 13.71
C LEU A 221 1.40 14.92 14.93
N GLU A 222 0.46 15.85 14.76
CA GLU A 222 -0.12 16.57 15.89
C GLU A 222 -0.82 15.60 16.85
N LEU A 223 -1.74 14.79 16.34
CA LEU A 223 -2.53 13.86 17.14
C LEU A 223 -1.68 12.77 17.81
N SER A 224 -0.51 12.45 17.25
CA SER A 224 0.37 11.46 17.84
C SER A 224 1.16 12.01 19.03
N LYS A 225 1.45 13.33 19.07
CA LYS A 225 2.08 14.00 20.22
C LYS A 225 1.21 13.94 21.47
N ASP A 226 -0.11 14.03 21.30
CA ASP A 226 -1.09 13.98 22.40
C ASP A 226 -1.18 12.62 23.09
N HIS A 227 -0.72 11.54 22.44
CA HIS A 227 -0.90 10.16 22.93
C HIS A 227 0.37 9.52 23.52
N ASN A 228 1.48 10.27 23.65
CA ASN A 228 2.74 9.78 24.25
C ASN A 228 3.21 8.42 23.68
N LEU A 229 2.91 8.17 22.41
CA LEU A 229 3.31 6.96 21.70
C LEU A 229 4.73 7.18 21.18
N ASN A 230 5.72 6.53 21.80
CA ASN A 230 7.17 6.64 21.60
C ASN A 230 7.72 6.32 20.19
N ALA A 231 6.90 6.31 19.14
CA ALA A 231 7.35 6.26 17.76
C ALA A 231 6.19 6.68 16.83
N HIS A 232 6.25 7.89 16.28
CA HIS A 232 5.30 8.31 15.26
C HIS A 232 5.72 7.75 13.93
N HIS A 233 4.91 6.87 13.34
CA HIS A 233 5.22 6.29 12.05
C HIS A 233 4.48 6.99 10.94
N LEU A 234 5.21 7.77 10.12
CA LEU A 234 4.73 8.18 8.81
C LEU A 234 5.19 7.20 7.75
N LEU A 235 4.42 7.10 6.67
CA LEU A 235 4.80 6.27 5.53
C LEU A 235 5.71 7.05 4.61
N PHE A 236 6.81 6.39 4.24
CA PHE A 236 7.76 6.87 3.26
C PHE A 236 7.84 5.90 2.10
N VAL A 237 7.90 6.44 0.89
CA VAL A 237 8.26 5.75 -0.34
C VAL A 237 9.74 5.40 -0.28
N LEU A 238 10.04 4.12 -0.40
CA LEU A 238 11.39 3.56 -0.45
C LEU A 238 11.85 3.27 -1.89
N GLY A 239 10.92 3.28 -2.84
CA GLY A 239 11.14 2.99 -4.24
C GLY A 239 9.90 2.40 -4.89
N HIS A 240 10.05 1.86 -6.10
CA HIS A 240 8.98 1.24 -6.88
C HIS A 240 9.24 -0.26 -7.09
N ILE A 241 8.18 -1.04 -7.30
CA ILE A 241 8.28 -2.50 -7.53
C ILE A 241 9.15 -2.86 -8.73
N ASP A 242 9.11 -2.06 -9.80
CA ASP A 242 9.96 -2.29 -10.98
C ASP A 242 11.44 -2.26 -10.61
N ASP A 243 11.83 -1.29 -9.78
CA ASP A 243 13.24 -1.02 -9.47
C ASP A 243 13.76 -1.92 -8.34
N LEU A 244 12.89 -2.21 -7.37
CA LEU A 244 13.23 -2.95 -6.16
C LEU A 244 12.97 -4.46 -6.28
N MET A 245 11.98 -4.86 -7.09
CA MET A 245 11.53 -6.25 -7.23
C MET A 245 11.47 -6.74 -8.68
N GLY A 246 11.89 -5.94 -9.66
CA GLY A 246 11.82 -6.29 -11.09
C GLY A 246 10.38 -6.44 -11.59
N GLY A 247 9.43 -5.71 -10.98
CA GLY A 247 8.01 -5.78 -11.32
C GLY A 247 7.30 -7.03 -10.80
N LYS A 248 8.01 -7.93 -10.10
CA LYS A 248 7.46 -9.18 -9.58
C LYS A 248 6.89 -9.00 -8.19
N LEU A 249 5.57 -8.95 -8.09
CA LEU A 249 4.87 -8.91 -6.81
C LEU A 249 5.11 -10.20 -6.03
N PRO A 250 5.24 -10.15 -4.69
CA PRO A 250 5.23 -11.37 -3.91
C PRO A 250 3.86 -12.04 -4.02
N GLU A 251 3.86 -13.36 -4.18
CA GLU A 251 2.64 -14.15 -4.28
C GLU A 251 2.51 -15.09 -3.08
N PRO A 252 1.30 -15.34 -2.57
CA PRO A 252 1.04 -16.39 -1.59
C PRO A 252 1.69 -17.72 -1.95
N ASP A 253 2.20 -18.44 -0.96
CA ASP A 253 2.37 -19.89 -1.09
C ASP A 253 0.98 -20.55 -1.14
N GLU A 254 0.59 -21.03 -2.33
CA GLU A 254 -0.76 -21.59 -2.57
C GLU A 254 -0.98 -22.96 -1.94
N ASP A 255 0.10 -23.66 -1.63
CA ASP A 255 0.09 -24.97 -0.98
C ASP A 255 -0.09 -24.84 0.55
N ASP A 256 0.03 -23.61 1.09
CA ASP A 256 -0.21 -23.32 2.50
C ASP A 256 -1.73 -23.32 2.79
N PRO A 257 -2.25 -24.22 3.63
CA PRO A 257 -3.69 -24.28 3.93
C PRO A 257 -4.22 -23.01 4.62
N ARG A 258 -3.34 -22.25 5.29
CA ARG A 258 -3.71 -20.98 5.95
C ARG A 258 -4.02 -19.89 4.93
N THR A 259 -3.49 -20.00 3.71
CA THR A 259 -3.83 -19.10 2.60
C THR A 259 -5.34 -19.04 2.45
N LYS A 260 -6.04 -20.18 2.36
CA LYS A 260 -7.51 -20.24 2.27
C LYS A 260 -8.24 -19.64 3.48
N GLY A 261 -7.70 -19.77 4.69
CA GLY A 261 -8.34 -19.33 5.94
C GLY A 261 -8.26 -17.82 6.24
N VAL A 262 -7.44 -17.07 5.50
CA VAL A 262 -7.40 -15.59 5.60
C VAL A 262 -8.51 -14.93 4.78
N ASP A 263 -9.21 -15.71 3.95
CA ASP A 263 -10.30 -15.21 3.13
C ASP A 263 -11.62 -15.02 3.91
N GLU A 264 -11.75 -15.60 5.10
CA GLU A 264 -13.03 -15.72 5.84
C GLU A 264 -13.19 -14.77 7.05
N LYS A 265 -12.23 -13.87 7.31
CA LYS A 265 -12.30 -12.91 8.43
C LYS A 265 -12.19 -11.45 7.99
#